data_AF-A0A0A9XW49-F1
#
_entry.id   AF-A0A0A9XW49-F1
#
_cell.length_a   1.000
_cell.length_b   1.000
_cell.length_c   1.000
_cell.angle_alpha   90.00
_cell.angle_beta   90.00
_cell.angle_gamma   90.00
#
_symmetry.space_group_name_H-M   'P 1'
#
loop_
_entity.id
_entity.type
_entity.pdbx_description
1 polymer ?
#
loop_
_entity_poly.entity_id
_entity_poly.type
_entity_poly.pdbx_seq_one_letter_code
_entity_poly.pdbx_strand_id
1 'polypeptide(L)'
;MQEVIGTAIAIYLLSNKAVPLWGGVLLTIADTFTFLLLDKYGLRKLELLFGILISVMAVTFGYEFFVVKPSVVEIGKGMLIPWCENCDKDMLLQAIGIIGAVIMPHNLYLHSGLVKSRDVDRAKRHKVSEANYYFFIESAVALFVSFIINVFVVAVFAHGLYNKTSNQVREVCIANNNSHYDIFNNTDELVYNDVDIYSSGVFLGCQFGIAAMYIWAIGILAAGQSSTMTGCYAGQFAMEGFLNLTWVRWKRVLFTRVVAIAPTFYLAWFSELKQLSGLNDRLNAIMTLQLPFATLPVIAFTSNPRIMGEFSNGIGNKVVSSLLTVVVIGINVTMVVTQLTVGNWWEVVLLIIYFAVYISVCIYLIIHTACSMSKPDGFLNSLEFVKTFIMPSNIVEFDLEQDSNLSRSDSTISNSYGSHH
;
A
#
# COMPACT_ATOMS: atom_id res chain seq x y z
N MET A 1 -1.51 -11.26 3.62
CA MET A 1 -2.64 -11.58 4.55
C MET A 1 -3.90 -10.83 4.17
N GLN A 2 -3.92 -9.49 4.16
CA GLN A 2 -5.11 -8.71 3.78
C GLN A 2 -5.67 -9.12 2.41
N GLU A 3 -4.79 -9.28 1.42
CA GLU A 3 -5.15 -9.80 0.09
C GLU A 3 -5.72 -11.23 0.09
N VAL A 4 -5.27 -12.09 1.02
CA VAL A 4 -5.77 -13.47 1.14
C VAL A 4 -7.19 -13.44 1.69
N ILE A 5 -7.44 -12.58 2.68
CA ILE A 5 -8.77 -12.34 3.24
C ILE A 5 -9.69 -11.76 2.16
N GLY A 6 -9.25 -10.72 1.44
CA GLY A 6 -10.00 -10.10 0.36
C GLY A 6 -10.38 -11.10 -0.74
N THR A 7 -9.41 -11.85 -1.26
CA THR A 7 -9.66 -12.87 -2.29
C THR A 7 -10.59 -13.98 -1.78
N ALA A 8 -10.44 -14.43 -0.52
CA ALA A 8 -11.33 -15.42 0.06
C ALA A 8 -12.78 -14.91 0.16
N ILE A 9 -12.98 -13.67 0.59
CA ILE A 9 -14.30 -13.01 0.65
C ILE A 9 -14.88 -12.82 -0.76
N ALA A 10 -14.06 -12.44 -1.73
CA ALA A 10 -14.48 -12.30 -3.13
C ALA A 10 -14.97 -13.64 -3.70
N ILE A 11 -14.24 -14.74 -3.47
CA ILE A 11 -14.65 -16.09 -3.88
C ILE A 11 -15.94 -16.51 -3.16
N TYR A 12 -16.08 -16.18 -1.87
CA TYR A 12 -17.28 -16.45 -1.09
C TYR A 12 -18.52 -15.73 -1.68
N LEU A 13 -18.38 -14.46 -2.08
CA LEU A 13 -19.43 -13.70 -2.76
C LEU A 13 -19.73 -14.23 -4.17
N LEU A 14 -18.69 -14.48 -4.98
CA LEU A 14 -18.84 -14.96 -6.36
C LEU A 14 -19.51 -16.33 -6.44
N SER A 15 -19.20 -17.20 -5.47
CA SER A 15 -19.77 -18.55 -5.37
C SER A 15 -21.14 -18.60 -4.70
N ASN A 16 -21.73 -17.44 -4.35
CA ASN A 16 -23.02 -17.37 -3.66
C ASN A 16 -23.06 -18.26 -2.39
N LYS A 17 -22.06 -18.11 -1.51
CA LYS A 17 -21.86 -18.92 -0.29
C LYS A 17 -21.56 -20.41 -0.52
N ALA A 18 -21.40 -20.89 -1.76
CA ALA A 18 -21.11 -22.31 -2.02
C ALA A 18 -19.69 -22.72 -1.59
N VAL A 19 -18.71 -21.83 -1.72
CA VAL A 19 -17.36 -22.04 -1.22
C VAL A 19 -17.23 -21.37 0.14
N PRO A 20 -16.98 -22.10 1.25
CA PRO A 20 -16.80 -21.50 2.56
C PRO A 20 -15.50 -20.68 2.62
N LEU A 21 -15.40 -19.75 3.57
CA LEU A 21 -14.25 -18.83 3.69
C LEU A 21 -12.90 -19.54 3.79
N TRP A 22 -12.80 -20.58 4.63
CA TRP A 22 -11.58 -21.38 4.75
C TRP A 22 -11.21 -22.05 3.42
N GLY A 23 -12.21 -22.45 2.62
CA GLY A 23 -12.04 -22.99 1.27
C GLY A 23 -11.53 -21.93 0.31
N GLY A 24 -12.07 -20.71 0.39
CA GLY A 24 -11.58 -19.54 -0.34
C GLY A 24 -10.11 -19.23 -0.01
N VAL A 25 -9.72 -19.31 1.27
CA VAL A 25 -8.33 -19.15 1.72
C VAL A 25 -7.42 -20.21 1.10
N LEU A 26 -7.81 -21.48 1.07
CA LEU A 26 -7.02 -22.53 0.43
C LEU A 26 -6.92 -22.36 -1.09
N LEU A 27 -7.99 -21.90 -1.75
CA LEU A 27 -7.97 -21.59 -3.18
C LEU A 27 -6.97 -20.48 -3.52
N THR A 28 -6.66 -19.58 -2.58
CA THR A 28 -5.60 -18.58 -2.79
C THR A 28 -4.21 -19.21 -2.97
N ILE A 29 -3.99 -20.47 -2.57
CA ILE A 29 -2.75 -21.18 -2.90
C ILE A 29 -2.70 -21.46 -4.41
N ALA A 30 -3.78 -21.98 -5.00
CA ALA A 30 -3.87 -22.26 -6.43
C ALA A 30 -3.74 -20.96 -7.27
N ASP A 31 -4.30 -19.88 -6.75
CA ASP A 31 -4.18 -18.55 -7.32
C ASP A 31 -2.72 -18.09 -7.47
N THR A 32 -1.85 -18.40 -6.50
CA THR A 32 -0.41 -18.06 -6.61
C THR A 32 0.28 -18.74 -7.79
N PHE A 33 -0.12 -19.98 -8.09
CA PHE A 33 0.38 -20.70 -9.26
C PHE A 33 -0.20 -20.14 -10.55
N THR A 34 -1.48 -19.77 -10.55
CA THR A 34 -2.13 -19.10 -11.67
C THR A 34 -1.42 -17.78 -12.00
N PHE A 35 -1.06 -17.00 -10.97
CA PHE A 35 -0.28 -15.79 -11.13
C PHE A 35 1.13 -16.06 -11.69
N LEU A 36 1.85 -17.05 -11.15
CA LEU A 36 3.17 -17.42 -11.70
C LEU A 36 3.11 -17.83 -13.17
N LEU A 37 2.01 -18.44 -13.61
CA LEU A 37 1.75 -18.74 -15.02
C LEU A 37 1.46 -17.47 -15.83
N LEU A 38 0.62 -16.57 -15.31
CA LEU A 38 0.28 -15.31 -15.96
C LEU A 38 1.49 -14.37 -16.12
N ASP A 39 2.41 -14.39 -15.16
CA ASP A 39 3.63 -13.60 -15.26
C ASP A 39 4.56 -14.01 -16.40
N LYS A 40 4.53 -15.28 -16.82
CA LYS A 40 5.29 -15.74 -18.00
C LYS A 40 4.91 -14.98 -19.27
N TYR A 41 3.74 -14.33 -19.30
CA TYR A 41 3.26 -13.54 -20.43
C TYR A 41 3.77 -12.09 -20.47
N GLY A 42 4.56 -11.66 -19.47
CA GLY A 42 5.26 -10.38 -19.42
C GLY A 42 4.48 -9.24 -18.74
N LEU A 43 5.22 -8.30 -18.15
CA LEU A 43 4.70 -7.20 -17.31
C LEU A 43 3.61 -6.35 -18.00
N ARG A 44 3.81 -6.00 -19.28
CA ARG A 44 2.87 -5.13 -20.04
C ARG A 44 1.46 -5.72 -20.15
N LYS A 45 1.34 -7.04 -20.31
CA LYS A 45 0.02 -7.68 -20.42
C LYS A 45 -0.70 -7.73 -19.08
N LEU A 46 0.05 -7.88 -17.99
CA LEU A 46 -0.48 -7.80 -16.63
C LEU A 46 -0.94 -6.38 -16.27
N GLU A 47 -0.15 -5.36 -16.62
CA GLU A 47 -0.54 -3.97 -16.45
C GLU A 47 -1.86 -3.66 -17.18
N LEU A 48 -2.02 -4.15 -18.42
CA LEU A 48 -3.26 -4.00 -19.17
C LEU A 48 -4.45 -4.71 -18.48
N LEU A 49 -4.25 -5.93 -17.99
CA LEU A 49 -5.28 -6.67 -17.26
C LEU A 49 -5.78 -5.90 -16.05
N PHE A 50 -4.85 -5.39 -15.21
CA PHE A 50 -5.23 -4.58 -14.05
C PHE A 50 -5.85 -3.24 -14.44
N GLY A 51 -5.35 -2.60 -15.50
CA GLY A 51 -5.94 -1.38 -16.05
C GLY A 51 -7.40 -1.58 -16.45
N ILE A 52 -7.73 -2.71 -17.07
CA ILE A 52 -9.11 -3.07 -17.41
C ILE A 52 -9.96 -3.26 -16.15
N LEU A 53 -9.48 -4.02 -15.17
CA LEU A 53 -10.22 -4.30 -13.94
C LEU A 53 -10.50 -3.02 -13.12
N ILE A 54 -9.49 -2.15 -12.98
CA ILE A 54 -9.63 -0.86 -12.31
C ILE A 54 -10.60 0.05 -13.09
N SER A 55 -10.53 0.05 -14.42
CA SER A 55 -11.44 0.85 -15.25
C SER A 55 -12.90 0.40 -15.09
N VAL A 56 -13.15 -0.90 -15.02
CA VAL A 56 -14.50 -1.44 -14.76
C VAL A 56 -15.00 -0.93 -13.40
N MET A 57 -14.19 -1.05 -12.34
CA MET A 57 -14.57 -0.53 -11.01
C MET A 57 -14.84 0.97 -11.02
N ALA A 58 -14.00 1.75 -11.71
CA ALA A 58 -14.17 3.20 -11.80
C ALA A 58 -15.48 3.58 -12.49
N VAL A 59 -15.83 2.90 -13.58
CA VAL A 59 -17.08 3.14 -14.32
C VAL A 59 -18.29 2.73 -13.50
N THR A 60 -18.23 1.61 -12.78
CA THR A 60 -19.37 1.09 -12.03
C THR A 60 -19.65 1.92 -10.78
N PHE A 61 -18.62 2.25 -10.00
CA PHE A 61 -18.77 3.17 -8.87
C PHE A 61 -19.09 4.59 -9.31
N GLY A 62 -18.55 5.02 -10.47
CA GLY A 62 -18.95 6.28 -11.08
C GLY A 62 -20.46 6.30 -11.40
N TYR A 63 -20.98 5.23 -12.01
CA TYR A 63 -22.41 5.09 -12.27
C TYR A 63 -23.23 5.13 -10.98
N GLU A 64 -22.87 4.33 -9.97
CA GLU A 64 -23.55 4.31 -8.67
C GLU A 64 -23.56 5.68 -7.99
N PHE A 65 -22.44 6.40 -8.04
CA PHE A 65 -22.32 7.76 -7.52
C PHE A 65 -23.32 8.72 -8.19
N PHE A 66 -23.45 8.68 -9.52
CA PHE A 66 -24.41 9.51 -10.25
C PHE A 66 -25.87 9.11 -10.01
N VAL A 67 -26.14 7.83 -9.76
CA VAL A 67 -27.50 7.34 -9.45
C VAL A 67 -27.93 7.79 -8.06
N VAL A 68 -27.05 7.70 -7.07
CA VAL A 68 -27.33 8.08 -5.68
C VAL A 68 -27.49 9.58 -5.52
N LYS A 69 -26.83 10.38 -6.37
CA LYS A 69 -26.84 11.86 -6.31
C LYS A 69 -26.53 12.39 -4.91
N PRO A 70 -25.37 12.03 -4.32
CA PRO A 70 -25.00 12.57 -3.03
C PRO A 70 -24.80 14.09 -3.11
N SER A 71 -24.99 14.78 -1.98
CA SER A 71 -24.82 16.23 -1.88
C SER A 71 -23.37 16.62 -2.18
N VAL A 72 -23.13 17.17 -3.38
CA VAL A 72 -21.77 17.60 -3.83
C VAL A 72 -21.22 18.69 -2.91
N VAL A 73 -22.10 19.52 -2.34
CA VAL A 73 -21.70 20.57 -1.39
C VAL A 73 -21.15 19.96 -0.09
N GLU A 74 -21.77 18.90 0.43
CA GLU A 74 -21.29 18.22 1.64
C GLU A 74 -19.99 17.47 1.37
N ILE A 75 -19.86 16.81 0.22
CA ILE A 75 -18.61 16.17 -0.20
C ILE A 75 -17.49 17.21 -0.30
N GLY A 76 -17.75 18.34 -0.97
CA GLY A 76 -16.78 19.43 -1.10
C GLY A 76 -16.36 20.03 0.24
N LYS A 77 -17.30 20.18 1.18
CA LYS A 77 -16.99 20.61 2.56
C LYS A 77 -16.09 19.59 3.27
N GLY A 78 -16.44 18.30 3.22
CA GLY A 78 -15.65 17.23 3.85
C GLY A 78 -14.25 17.05 3.25
N MET A 79 -14.08 17.38 1.96
CA MET A 79 -12.77 17.33 1.29
C MET A 79 -11.84 18.49 1.68
N LEU A 80 -12.39 19.68 1.92
CA LEU A 80 -11.59 20.89 2.19
C LEU A 80 -11.39 21.16 3.68
N ILE A 81 -12.29 20.68 4.53
CA ILE A 81 -12.27 20.93 5.98
C ILE A 81 -11.99 19.60 6.69
N PRO A 82 -10.74 19.35 7.13
CA PRO A 82 -10.35 18.13 7.84
C PRO A 82 -10.75 18.22 9.32
N TRP A 83 -12.04 18.45 9.61
CA TRP A 83 -12.54 18.58 10.97
C TRP A 83 -13.85 17.84 11.15
N CYS A 84 -14.03 17.22 12.31
CA CYS A 84 -15.29 16.60 12.71
C CYS A 84 -15.69 17.15 14.08
N GLU A 85 -16.82 17.87 14.14
CA GLU A 85 -17.26 18.53 15.38
C GLU A 85 -17.79 17.56 16.44
N ASN A 86 -18.26 16.35 16.04
CA ASN A 86 -18.90 15.37 16.94
C ASN A 86 -18.49 13.91 16.66
N CYS A 87 -17.27 13.66 16.16
CA CYS A 87 -16.85 12.28 15.88
C CYS A 87 -16.51 11.53 17.17
N ASP A 88 -16.98 10.29 17.26
CA ASP A 88 -16.53 9.35 18.26
C ASP A 88 -15.03 9.03 18.05
N LYS A 89 -14.34 8.62 19.13
CA LYS A 89 -12.91 8.29 19.10
C LYS A 89 -12.63 7.17 18.09
N ASP A 90 -13.51 6.19 17.99
CA ASP A 90 -13.35 5.06 17.08
C ASP A 90 -13.45 5.49 15.61
N MET A 91 -14.36 6.42 15.29
CA MET A 91 -14.48 7.00 13.95
C MET A 91 -13.24 7.82 13.58
N LEU A 92 -12.71 8.60 14.52
CA LEU A 92 -11.48 9.36 14.31
C LEU A 92 -10.29 8.43 14.09
N LEU A 93 -10.18 7.35 14.87
CA LEU A 93 -9.12 6.34 14.71
C LEU A 93 -9.23 5.62 13.36
N GLN A 94 -10.44 5.32 12.90
CA GLN A 94 -10.66 4.73 11.58
C GLN A 94 -10.27 5.69 10.45
N ALA A 95 -10.61 6.99 10.57
CA ALA A 95 -10.21 8.02 9.61
C ALA A 95 -8.68 8.18 9.54
N ILE A 96 -8.02 8.17 10.70
CA ILE A 96 -6.55 8.15 10.81
C ILE A 96 -5.97 6.87 10.17
N GLY A 97 -6.65 5.73 10.33
CA GLY A 97 -6.30 4.45 9.72
C GLY A 97 -6.31 4.43 8.20
N ILE A 98 -7.19 5.22 7.57
CA ILE A 98 -7.21 5.38 6.11
C ILE A 98 -5.90 6.02 5.63
N ILE A 99 -5.38 7.03 6.35
CA ILE A 99 -4.12 7.69 5.97
C ILE A 99 -2.96 6.69 5.97
N GLY A 100 -2.86 5.86 7.02
CA GLY A 100 -1.86 4.80 7.12
C GLY A 100 -2.01 3.71 6.05
N ALA A 101 -3.26 3.36 5.69
CA ALA A 101 -3.54 2.37 4.66
C ALA A 101 -3.19 2.84 3.24
N VAL A 102 -3.32 4.14 2.95
CA VAL A 102 -3.02 4.70 1.62
C VAL A 102 -1.51 4.70 1.33
N ILE A 103 -0.69 4.98 2.34
CA ILE A 103 0.77 5.03 2.16
C ILE A 103 1.36 3.66 2.53
N MET A 104 1.62 2.83 1.52
CA MET A 104 2.21 1.52 1.73
C MET A 104 3.74 1.54 1.52
N PRO A 105 4.55 1.11 2.51
CA PRO A 105 6.01 1.21 2.42
C PRO A 105 6.60 0.34 1.30
N HIS A 106 6.02 -0.83 1.05
CA HIS A 106 6.47 -1.72 -0.03
C HIS A 106 6.25 -1.11 -1.43
N ASN A 107 5.29 -0.21 -1.61
CA ASN A 107 5.08 0.48 -2.88
C ASN A 107 6.23 1.46 -3.19
N LEU A 108 6.89 2.05 -2.17
CA LEU A 108 8.08 2.88 -2.39
C LEU A 108 9.25 2.06 -2.97
N TYR A 109 9.48 0.86 -2.42
CA TYR A 109 10.49 -0.07 -2.94
C TYR A 109 10.11 -0.61 -4.33
N LEU A 110 8.82 -0.89 -4.54
CA LEU A 110 8.33 -1.39 -5.82
C LEU A 110 8.49 -0.35 -6.92
N HIS A 111 8.00 0.88 -6.72
CA HIS A 111 8.07 1.94 -7.74
C HIS A 111 9.52 2.27 -8.10
N SER A 112 10.42 2.35 -7.10
CA SER A 112 11.86 2.56 -7.35
C SER A 112 12.54 1.42 -8.10
N GLY A 113 12.03 0.18 -7.99
CA GLY A 113 12.44 -0.95 -8.83
C GLY A 113 11.83 -0.91 -10.23
N LEU A 114 10.53 -0.63 -10.36
CA LEU A 114 9.80 -0.64 -11.62
C LEU A 114 10.27 0.46 -12.59
N VAL A 115 10.71 1.62 -12.11
CA VAL A 115 11.28 2.65 -13.00
C VAL A 115 12.53 2.18 -13.74
N LYS A 116 13.24 1.16 -13.23
CA LYS A 116 14.39 0.54 -13.92
C LYS A 116 14.00 -0.42 -15.03
N SER A 117 12.72 -0.80 -15.15
CA SER A 117 12.24 -1.67 -16.23
C SER A 117 12.19 -0.96 -17.59
N ARG A 118 12.20 0.38 -17.59
CA ARG A 118 12.27 1.19 -18.81
C ARG A 118 13.72 1.51 -19.12
N ASP A 119 14.10 1.29 -20.37
CA ASP A 119 15.43 1.62 -20.85
C ASP A 119 15.56 3.13 -21.02
N VAL A 120 16.49 3.72 -20.26
CA VAL A 120 16.76 5.16 -20.25
C VAL A 120 18.27 5.32 -20.30
N ASP A 121 18.76 6.02 -21.33
CA ASP A 121 20.16 6.40 -21.45
C ASP A 121 20.54 7.39 -20.33
N ARG A 122 21.14 6.88 -19.26
CA ARG A 122 21.52 7.65 -18.08
C ARG A 122 22.74 8.55 -18.30
N ALA A 123 23.48 8.38 -19.39
CA ALA A 123 24.59 9.27 -19.74
C ALA A 123 24.09 10.62 -20.25
N LYS A 124 22.87 10.67 -20.82
CA LYS A 124 22.29 11.91 -21.37
C LYS A 124 21.32 12.55 -20.39
N ARG A 125 21.72 13.70 -19.84
CA ARG A 125 20.91 14.52 -18.91
C ARG A 125 19.48 14.78 -19.40
N HIS A 126 19.32 15.16 -20.67
CA HIS A 126 18.00 15.45 -21.25
C HIS A 126 17.07 14.22 -21.19
N LYS A 127 17.60 13.01 -21.43
CA LYS A 127 16.82 11.78 -21.43
C LYS A 127 16.38 11.37 -20.02
N VAL A 128 17.21 11.60 -19.01
CA VAL A 128 16.85 11.40 -17.60
C VAL A 128 15.76 12.37 -17.16
N SER A 129 15.88 13.66 -17.52
CA SER A 129 14.85 14.66 -17.21
C SER A 129 13.52 14.37 -17.88
N GLU A 130 13.56 13.96 -19.16
CA GLU A 130 12.39 13.53 -19.93
C GLU A 130 11.72 12.31 -19.29
N ALA A 131 12.51 11.30 -18.89
CA ALA A 131 12.00 10.13 -18.19
C ALA A 131 11.33 10.47 -16.86
N ASN A 132 11.96 11.33 -16.04
CA ASN A 132 11.40 11.78 -14.76
C ASN A 132 10.04 12.46 -14.95
N TYR A 133 9.89 13.28 -16.00
CA TYR A 133 8.61 13.94 -16.31
C TYR A 133 7.51 12.93 -16.65
N TYR A 134 7.80 11.94 -17.51
CA TYR A 134 6.83 10.90 -17.86
C TYR A 134 6.48 10.01 -16.67
N PHE A 135 7.46 9.62 -15.84
CA PHE A 135 7.19 8.85 -14.63
C PHE A 135 6.34 9.63 -13.61
N PHE A 136 6.55 10.95 -13.52
CA PHE A 136 5.72 11.82 -12.69
C PHE A 136 4.27 11.84 -13.19
N ILE A 137 4.05 12.04 -14.49
CA ILE A 137 2.69 12.02 -15.08
C ILE A 137 2.02 10.68 -14.85
N GLU A 138 2.71 9.58 -15.15
CA GLU A 138 2.18 8.23 -15.01
C GLU A 138 1.74 7.95 -13.56
N SER A 139 2.58 8.29 -12.59
CA SER A 139 2.26 8.11 -11.17
C SER A 139 1.13 9.06 -10.73
N ALA A 140 1.13 10.31 -11.18
CA ALA A 140 0.11 11.29 -10.85
C ALA A 140 -1.27 10.90 -11.39
N VAL A 141 -1.35 10.45 -12.64
CA VAL A 141 -2.60 9.98 -13.25
C VAL A 141 -3.13 8.74 -12.53
N ALA A 142 -2.26 7.76 -12.25
CA ALA A 142 -2.66 6.54 -11.53
C ALA A 142 -3.20 6.86 -10.12
N LEU A 143 -2.51 7.71 -9.35
CA LEU A 143 -2.95 8.13 -8.03
C LEU A 143 -4.22 9.00 -8.08
N PHE A 144 -4.38 9.83 -9.11
CA PHE A 144 -5.57 10.64 -9.30
C PHE A 144 -6.81 9.79 -9.63
N VAL A 145 -6.67 8.77 -10.48
CA VAL A 145 -7.74 7.80 -10.74
C VAL A 145 -8.10 7.04 -9.47
N SER A 146 -7.10 6.57 -8.72
CA SER A 146 -7.32 5.91 -7.42
C SER A 146 -8.07 6.82 -6.43
N PHE A 147 -7.69 8.10 -6.37
CA PHE A 147 -8.38 9.10 -5.57
C PHE A 147 -9.85 9.26 -5.97
N ILE A 148 -10.16 9.37 -7.26
CA ILE A 148 -11.56 9.47 -7.74
C ILE A 148 -12.37 8.23 -7.34
N ILE A 149 -11.82 7.04 -7.54
CA ILE A 149 -12.49 5.78 -7.16
C ILE A 149 -12.78 5.78 -5.66
N ASN A 150 -11.80 6.15 -4.83
CA ASN A 150 -11.99 6.21 -3.38
C ASN A 150 -13.06 7.23 -2.97
N VAL A 151 -13.13 8.39 -3.64
CA VAL A 151 -14.19 9.37 -3.41
C VAL A 151 -15.57 8.79 -3.77
N PHE A 152 -15.70 8.11 -4.90
CA PHE A 152 -16.97 7.48 -5.31
C PHE A 152 -17.39 6.39 -4.32
N VAL A 153 -16.48 5.49 -3.96
CA VAL A 153 -16.72 4.40 -3.01
C VAL A 153 -17.18 4.97 -1.66
N VAL A 154 -16.42 5.91 -1.09
CA VAL A 154 -16.75 6.52 0.20
C VAL A 154 -18.09 7.26 0.14
N ALA A 155 -18.37 8.01 -0.92
CA ALA A 155 -19.62 8.76 -1.05
C ALA A 155 -20.85 7.86 -1.21
N VAL A 156 -20.77 6.79 -2.01
CA VAL A 156 -21.87 5.82 -2.20
C VAL A 156 -22.19 5.12 -0.89
N PHE A 157 -21.17 4.64 -0.17
CA PHE A 157 -21.38 3.98 1.13
C PHE A 157 -21.80 4.95 2.22
N ALA A 158 -21.25 6.16 2.27
CA ALA A 158 -21.67 7.18 3.22
C ALA A 158 -23.15 7.51 3.03
N HIS A 159 -23.61 7.81 1.81
CA HIS A 159 -25.02 8.09 1.58
C HIS A 159 -25.92 6.87 1.87
N GLY A 160 -25.44 5.66 1.58
CA GLY A 160 -26.19 4.43 1.74
C GLY A 160 -26.33 3.92 3.18
N LEU A 161 -25.30 4.13 4.01
CA LEU A 161 -25.15 3.47 5.32
C LEU A 161 -25.02 4.45 6.49
N TYR A 162 -24.68 5.72 6.24
CA TYR A 162 -24.51 6.70 7.31
C TYR A 162 -25.84 6.99 8.00
N ASN A 163 -25.86 6.86 9.33
CA ASN A 163 -27.03 7.08 10.19
C ASN A 163 -28.27 6.22 9.80
N LYS A 164 -28.04 5.03 9.23
CA LYS A 164 -29.07 4.03 8.92
C LYS A 164 -28.99 2.87 9.92
N THR A 165 -30.15 2.29 10.24
CA THR A 165 -30.23 1.09 11.10
C THR A 165 -30.21 -0.20 10.28
N SER A 166 -29.78 -1.31 10.89
CA SER A 166 -29.71 -2.63 10.22
C SER A 166 -31.06 -3.06 9.67
N ASN A 167 -32.14 -2.76 10.39
CA ASN A 167 -33.49 -3.02 9.89
C ASN A 167 -33.82 -2.21 8.62
N GLN A 168 -33.47 -0.92 8.56
CA GLN A 168 -33.73 -0.09 7.37
C GLN A 168 -33.01 -0.62 6.11
N VAL A 169 -31.75 -1.05 6.26
CA VAL A 169 -31.00 -1.63 5.13
C VAL A 169 -31.57 -2.98 4.72
N ARG A 170 -31.99 -3.80 5.70
CA ARG A 170 -32.66 -5.07 5.47
C ARG A 170 -33.96 -4.92 4.67
N GLU A 171 -34.78 -3.91 4.98
CA GLU A 171 -36.02 -3.63 4.25
C GLU A 171 -35.75 -3.32 2.77
N VAL A 172 -34.71 -2.55 2.47
CA VAL A 172 -34.27 -2.28 1.09
C VAL A 172 -33.86 -3.58 0.38
N CYS A 173 -33.13 -4.46 1.07
CA CYS A 173 -32.76 -5.78 0.53
C CYS A 173 -33.98 -6.64 0.19
N ILE A 174 -34.99 -6.66 1.06
CA ILE A 174 -36.23 -7.42 0.84
C ILE A 174 -37.03 -6.82 -0.32
N ALA A 175 -37.14 -5.49 -0.39
CA ALA A 175 -37.84 -4.79 -1.46
C ALA A 175 -37.24 -5.09 -2.85
N ASN A 176 -35.91 -5.25 -2.92
CA ASN A 176 -35.20 -5.58 -4.16
C ASN A 176 -34.97 -7.09 -4.36
N ASN A 177 -35.68 -7.94 -3.61
CA ASN A 177 -35.68 -9.40 -3.72
C ASN A 177 -34.27 -10.04 -3.66
N ASN A 178 -33.37 -9.48 -2.84
CA ASN A 178 -32.03 -10.01 -2.66
C ASN A 178 -32.06 -11.15 -1.62
N SER A 179 -31.54 -12.34 -1.98
CA SER A 179 -31.47 -13.51 -1.10
C SER A 179 -30.54 -13.37 0.10
N HIS A 180 -29.76 -12.29 0.18
CA HIS A 180 -28.73 -12.05 1.20
C HIS A 180 -29.14 -11.05 2.29
N TYR A 181 -30.44 -10.78 2.47
CA TYR A 181 -30.92 -9.90 3.53
C TYR A 181 -30.61 -10.42 4.95
N ASP A 182 -30.22 -11.69 5.09
CA ASP A 182 -29.97 -12.40 6.35
C ASP A 182 -28.81 -11.82 7.16
N ILE A 183 -27.89 -11.13 6.51
CA ILE A 183 -26.70 -10.54 7.13
C ILE A 183 -27.05 -9.31 7.97
N PHE A 184 -28.09 -8.59 7.57
CA PHE A 184 -28.57 -7.44 8.30
C PHE A 184 -29.60 -7.92 9.34
N ASN A 185 -29.16 -7.93 10.61
CA ASN A 185 -30.02 -8.28 11.73
C ASN A 185 -31.23 -7.34 11.82
N ASN A 186 -32.34 -7.87 12.33
CA ASN A 186 -33.52 -7.06 12.62
C ASN A 186 -33.35 -6.32 13.95
N THR A 187 -32.32 -5.48 14.02
CA THR A 187 -32.00 -4.64 15.18
C THR A 187 -31.98 -3.18 14.75
N ASP A 188 -32.34 -2.29 15.68
CA ASP A 188 -32.28 -0.84 15.50
C ASP A 188 -30.87 -0.27 15.74
N GLU A 189 -29.85 -1.14 15.74
CA GLU A 189 -28.46 -0.74 15.84
C GLU A 189 -28.00 -0.11 14.52
N LEU A 190 -27.09 0.86 14.64
CA LEU A 190 -26.52 1.57 13.50
C LEU A 190 -25.62 0.62 12.71
N VAL A 191 -25.84 0.56 11.39
CA VAL A 191 -25.20 -0.44 10.52
C VAL A 191 -23.69 -0.31 10.52
N TYR A 192 -23.16 0.92 10.57
CA TYR A 192 -21.74 1.19 10.38
C TYR A 192 -20.80 0.49 11.37
N ASN A 193 -21.30 0.04 12.54
CA ASN A 193 -20.49 -0.66 13.54
C ASN A 193 -20.07 -2.08 13.11
N ASP A 194 -20.81 -2.69 12.19
CA ASP A 194 -20.59 -4.06 11.72
C ASP A 194 -20.39 -4.12 10.19
N VAL A 195 -20.05 -2.99 9.56
CA VAL A 195 -19.76 -2.96 8.11
C VAL A 195 -18.38 -3.54 7.84
N ASP A 196 -18.36 -4.57 7.02
CA ASP A 196 -17.17 -5.22 6.47
C ASP A 196 -17.22 -5.27 4.94
N ILE A 197 -16.15 -5.76 4.31
CA ILE A 197 -16.03 -5.90 2.85
C ILE A 197 -17.18 -6.75 2.26
N TYR A 198 -17.66 -7.73 3.03
CA TYR A 198 -18.69 -8.67 2.60
C TYR A 198 -20.10 -8.05 2.63
N SER A 199 -20.51 -7.51 3.77
CA SER A 199 -21.77 -6.78 3.97
C SER A 199 -21.88 -5.56 3.05
N SER A 200 -20.76 -4.88 2.78
CA SER A 200 -20.69 -3.79 1.79
C SER A 200 -21.09 -4.27 0.38
N GLY A 201 -20.61 -5.44 -0.04
CA GLY A 201 -20.97 -6.02 -1.34
C GLY A 201 -22.44 -6.40 -1.42
N VAL A 202 -22.98 -6.96 -0.34
CA VAL A 202 -24.41 -7.29 -0.26
C VAL A 202 -25.27 -6.04 -0.28
N PHE A 203 -24.87 -4.98 0.42
CA PHE A 203 -25.55 -3.69 0.38
C PHE A 203 -25.65 -3.15 -1.06
N LEU A 204 -24.54 -3.17 -1.82
CA LEU A 204 -24.57 -2.78 -3.23
C LEU A 204 -25.53 -3.64 -4.05
N GLY A 205 -25.54 -4.96 -3.79
CA GLY A 205 -26.50 -5.89 -4.37
C GLY A 205 -27.96 -5.54 -4.06
N CYS A 206 -28.24 -5.14 -2.82
CA CYS A 206 -29.56 -4.73 -2.37
C CYS A 206 -29.99 -3.40 -2.99
N GLN A 207 -29.09 -2.43 -3.16
CA GLN A 207 -29.44 -1.09 -3.60
C GLN A 207 -29.46 -0.95 -5.14
N PHE A 208 -28.51 -1.56 -5.83
CA PHE A 208 -28.29 -1.39 -7.28
C PHE A 208 -28.50 -2.68 -8.08
N GLY A 209 -28.79 -3.78 -7.40
CA GLY A 209 -29.02 -5.09 -7.99
C GLY A 209 -27.79 -5.99 -8.00
N ILE A 210 -28.01 -7.27 -8.30
CA ILE A 210 -27.00 -8.33 -8.12
C ILE A 210 -25.74 -8.13 -8.96
N ALA A 211 -25.83 -7.40 -10.08
CA ALA A 211 -24.69 -7.07 -10.92
C ALA A 211 -23.64 -6.24 -10.15
N ALA A 212 -24.09 -5.26 -9.35
CA ALA A 212 -23.20 -4.42 -8.54
C ALA A 212 -22.44 -5.24 -7.49
N MET A 213 -23.11 -6.20 -6.84
CA MET A 213 -22.49 -7.13 -5.91
C MET A 213 -21.39 -7.96 -6.57
N TYR A 214 -21.63 -8.49 -7.78
CA TYR A 214 -20.62 -9.27 -8.48
C TYR A 214 -19.46 -8.43 -9.00
N ILE A 215 -19.73 -7.21 -9.49
CA ILE A 215 -18.69 -6.26 -9.89
C ILE A 215 -17.79 -5.92 -8.70
N TRP A 216 -18.37 -5.68 -7.52
CA TRP A 216 -17.63 -5.47 -6.28
C TRP A 216 -16.75 -6.67 -5.94
N ALA A 217 -17.31 -7.89 -6.00
CA ALA A 217 -16.55 -9.11 -5.73
C ALA A 217 -15.40 -9.33 -6.73
N ILE A 218 -15.62 -9.07 -8.02
CA ILE A 218 -14.56 -9.09 -9.05
C ILE A 218 -13.50 -8.02 -8.76
N GLY A 219 -13.91 -6.83 -8.33
CA GLY A 219 -13.01 -5.75 -7.95
C GLY A 219 -12.10 -6.11 -6.77
N ILE A 220 -12.67 -6.72 -5.72
CA ILE A 220 -11.89 -7.21 -4.57
C ILE A 220 -10.94 -8.33 -5.00
N LEU A 221 -11.41 -9.25 -5.85
CA LEU A 221 -10.57 -10.32 -6.40
C LEU A 221 -9.38 -9.73 -7.18
N ALA A 222 -9.65 -8.76 -8.05
CA ALA A 222 -8.64 -8.03 -8.83
C ALA A 222 -7.64 -7.28 -7.94
N ALA A 223 -8.11 -6.62 -6.88
CA ALA A 223 -7.26 -5.95 -5.92
C ALA A 223 -6.35 -6.94 -5.17
N GLY A 224 -6.88 -8.11 -4.77
CA GLY A 224 -6.11 -9.19 -4.17
C GLY A 224 -5.03 -9.75 -5.11
N GLN A 225 -5.34 -9.89 -6.40
CA GLN A 225 -4.38 -10.29 -7.43
C GLN A 225 -3.27 -9.27 -7.62
N SER A 226 -3.64 -7.99 -7.72
CA SER A 226 -2.71 -6.89 -7.92
C SER A 226 -1.73 -6.78 -6.74
N SER A 227 -2.25 -6.81 -5.51
CA SER A 227 -1.45 -6.84 -4.26
C SER A 227 -0.49 -8.03 -4.23
N THR A 228 -0.92 -9.19 -4.74
CA THR A 228 -0.08 -10.38 -4.75
C THR A 228 1.15 -10.19 -5.61
N MET A 229 0.98 -9.57 -6.78
CA MET A 229 2.06 -9.24 -7.68
C MET A 229 3.01 -8.19 -7.09
N THR A 230 2.46 -7.07 -6.60
CA THR A 230 3.25 -5.96 -6.07
C THR A 230 4.07 -6.41 -4.85
N GLY A 231 3.48 -7.22 -3.96
CA GLY A 231 4.17 -7.82 -2.82
C GLY A 231 5.31 -8.76 -3.22
N CYS A 232 5.15 -9.55 -4.28
CA CYS A 232 6.20 -10.46 -4.76
C CYS A 232 7.41 -9.72 -5.36
N TYR A 233 7.17 -8.62 -6.07
CA TYR A 233 8.22 -7.77 -6.63
C TYR A 233 8.88 -6.89 -5.57
N ALA A 234 8.11 -6.27 -4.67
CA ALA A 234 8.66 -5.52 -3.56
C ALA A 234 9.52 -6.41 -2.65
N GLY A 235 9.04 -7.62 -2.36
CA GLY A 235 9.79 -8.64 -1.62
C GLY A 235 11.07 -9.08 -2.33
N GLN A 236 11.08 -9.15 -3.66
CA GLN A 236 12.29 -9.39 -4.43
C GLN A 236 13.32 -8.29 -4.23
N PHE A 237 12.94 -7.03 -4.49
CA PHE A 237 13.85 -5.90 -4.40
C PHE A 237 14.37 -5.71 -2.98
N ALA A 238 13.54 -5.96 -1.97
CA ALA A 238 13.96 -5.93 -0.58
C ALA A 238 14.94 -7.07 -0.24
N MET A 239 14.67 -8.31 -0.66
CA MET A 239 15.55 -9.45 -0.37
C MET A 239 16.90 -9.35 -1.10
N GLU A 240 16.89 -8.99 -2.38
CA GLU A 240 18.11 -8.83 -3.18
C GLU A 240 18.90 -7.59 -2.75
N GLY A 241 18.21 -6.50 -2.39
CA GLY A 241 18.85 -5.26 -1.95
C GLY A 241 19.42 -5.31 -0.54
N PHE A 242 18.63 -5.75 0.46
CA PHE A 242 19.04 -5.70 1.87
C PHE A 242 19.76 -6.97 2.34
N LEU A 243 19.34 -8.14 1.88
CA LEU A 243 19.86 -9.43 2.36
C LEU A 243 20.82 -10.09 1.35
N ASN A 244 20.95 -9.52 0.14
CA ASN A 244 21.68 -10.12 -0.98
C ASN A 244 21.28 -11.60 -1.23
N LEU A 245 19.99 -11.91 -1.04
CA LEU A 245 19.42 -13.25 -1.18
C LEU A 245 18.71 -13.40 -2.52
N THR A 246 19.33 -14.10 -3.47
CA THR A 246 18.75 -14.37 -4.79
C THR A 246 17.95 -15.67 -4.79
N TRP A 247 16.69 -15.62 -4.37
CA TRP A 247 15.79 -16.77 -4.40
C TRP A 247 15.10 -16.92 -5.76
N VAL A 248 14.95 -18.17 -6.21
CA VAL A 248 14.13 -18.47 -7.39
C VAL A 248 12.69 -18.03 -7.12
N ARG A 249 12.09 -17.35 -8.10
CA ARG A 249 10.78 -16.69 -7.97
C ARG A 249 9.70 -17.56 -7.34
N TRP A 250 9.47 -18.77 -7.86
CA TRP A 250 8.39 -19.64 -7.37
C TRP A 250 8.57 -20.04 -5.90
N LYS A 251 9.82 -20.25 -5.45
CA LYS A 251 10.13 -20.58 -4.05
C LYS A 251 9.79 -19.41 -3.14
N ARG A 252 10.15 -18.18 -3.55
CA ARG A 252 9.86 -16.96 -2.81
C ARG A 252 8.35 -16.70 -2.70
N VAL A 253 7.62 -16.81 -3.81
CA VAL A 253 6.16 -16.63 -3.83
C VAL A 253 5.49 -17.68 -2.93
N LEU A 254 5.85 -18.96 -3.08
CA LEU A 254 5.28 -20.02 -2.25
C LEU A 254 5.56 -19.80 -0.77
N PHE A 255 6.80 -19.46 -0.40
CA PHE A 255 7.18 -19.23 0.99
C PHE A 255 6.40 -18.08 1.62
N THR A 256 6.41 -16.90 0.99
CA THR A 256 5.70 -15.72 1.48
C THR A 256 4.19 -15.96 1.57
N ARG A 257 3.63 -16.78 0.68
CA ARG A 257 2.22 -17.18 0.68
C ARG A 257 1.89 -18.13 1.80
N VAL A 258 2.70 -19.16 2.05
CA VAL A 258 2.50 -20.07 3.17
C VAL A 258 2.52 -19.32 4.50
N VAL A 259 3.47 -18.39 4.67
CA VAL A 259 3.55 -17.53 5.87
C VAL A 259 2.30 -16.67 6.04
N ALA A 260 1.73 -16.16 4.94
CA ALA A 260 0.51 -15.37 4.99
C ALA A 260 -0.77 -16.22 5.17
N ILE A 261 -0.84 -17.40 4.58
CA ILE A 261 -2.05 -18.24 4.53
C ILE A 261 -2.22 -19.01 5.83
N ALA A 262 -1.15 -19.49 6.46
CA ALA A 262 -1.23 -20.26 7.70
C ALA A 262 -2.03 -19.57 8.83
N PRO A 263 -1.75 -18.30 9.22
CA PRO A 263 -2.53 -17.62 10.24
C PRO A 263 -3.95 -17.29 9.79
N THR A 264 -4.15 -16.96 8.51
CA THR A 264 -5.48 -16.65 7.96
C THR A 264 -6.36 -17.89 7.90
N PHE A 265 -5.82 -19.04 7.52
CA PHE A 265 -6.53 -20.31 7.50
C PHE A 265 -6.92 -20.75 8.90
N TYR A 266 -6.00 -20.65 9.87
CA TYR A 266 -6.29 -20.95 11.27
C TYR A 266 -7.49 -20.14 11.79
N LEU A 267 -7.51 -18.83 11.55
CA LEU A 267 -8.63 -17.99 11.94
C LEU A 267 -9.90 -18.31 11.14
N ALA A 268 -9.82 -18.52 9.83
CA ALA A 268 -10.99 -18.87 9.02
C ALA A 268 -11.63 -20.22 9.40
N TRP A 269 -10.86 -21.13 10.00
CA TRP A 269 -11.33 -22.43 10.44
C TRP A 269 -11.91 -22.41 11.87
N PHE A 270 -11.28 -21.68 12.78
CA PHE A 270 -11.62 -21.70 14.21
C PHE A 270 -12.39 -20.47 14.70
N SER A 271 -12.50 -19.41 13.89
CA SER A 271 -13.08 -18.13 14.28
C SER A 271 -14.21 -17.67 13.34
N GLU A 272 -15.10 -16.84 13.87
CA GLU A 272 -16.15 -16.15 13.12
C GLU A 272 -15.59 -14.99 12.27
N LEU A 273 -16.30 -14.62 11.20
CA LEU A 273 -15.97 -13.53 10.25
C LEU A 273 -15.50 -12.23 10.91
N LYS A 274 -16.15 -11.83 12.01
CA LYS A 274 -15.84 -10.60 12.76
C LYS A 274 -14.40 -10.57 13.29
N GLN A 275 -13.82 -11.74 13.60
CA GLN A 275 -12.44 -11.84 14.07
C GLN A 275 -11.41 -11.71 12.93
N LEU A 276 -11.78 -12.03 11.68
CA LEU A 276 -10.90 -11.80 10.52
C LEU A 276 -10.76 -10.31 10.20
N SER A 277 -11.83 -9.53 10.32
CA SER A 277 -11.75 -8.07 10.15
C SER A 277 -10.88 -7.43 11.23
N GLY A 278 -11.06 -7.83 12.49
CA GLY A 278 -10.20 -7.35 13.58
C GLY A 278 -8.72 -7.72 13.40
N LEU A 279 -8.40 -8.88 12.82
CA LEU A 279 -7.03 -9.21 12.43
C LEU A 279 -6.52 -8.26 11.35
N ASN A 280 -7.32 -7.98 10.31
CA ASN A 280 -6.95 -7.09 9.22
C ASN A 280 -6.54 -5.70 9.74
N ASP A 281 -7.27 -5.17 10.71
CA ASP A 281 -7.00 -3.86 11.31
C ASP A 281 -5.72 -3.87 12.16
N ARG A 282 -5.49 -4.92 12.93
CA ARG A 282 -4.23 -5.11 13.68
C ARG A 282 -3.03 -5.29 12.76
N LEU A 283 -3.19 -5.99 11.65
CA LEU A 283 -2.14 -6.12 10.63
C LEU A 283 -1.84 -4.79 9.97
N ASN A 284 -2.86 -3.97 9.72
CA ASN A 284 -2.66 -2.61 9.23
C ASN A 284 -1.81 -1.79 10.22
N ALA A 285 -2.11 -1.89 11.52
CA ALA A 285 -1.30 -1.29 12.59
C ALA A 285 0.18 -1.68 12.48
N ILE A 286 0.47 -2.98 12.33
CA ILE A 286 1.84 -3.49 12.22
C ILE A 286 2.54 -2.98 10.96
N MET A 287 1.83 -2.87 9.83
CA MET A 287 2.40 -2.31 8.60
C MET A 287 2.79 -0.84 8.77
N THR A 288 2.05 -0.07 9.56
CA THR A 288 2.39 1.34 9.80
C THR A 288 3.73 1.54 10.51
N LEU A 289 4.18 0.57 11.33
CA LEU A 289 5.50 0.60 11.97
C LEU A 289 6.64 0.52 10.94
N GLN A 290 6.38 0.04 9.73
CA GLN A 290 7.43 -0.07 8.70
C GLN A 290 7.66 1.24 7.95
N LEU A 291 6.72 2.19 8.03
CA LEU A 291 6.74 3.42 7.23
C LEU A 291 7.95 4.33 7.44
N PRO A 292 8.43 4.60 8.68
CA PRO A 292 9.61 5.44 8.87
C PRO A 292 10.85 4.85 8.20
N PHE A 293 11.00 3.52 8.24
CA PHE A 293 12.14 2.81 7.65
C PHE A 293 12.17 2.88 6.12
N ALA A 294 11.04 3.15 5.47
CA ALA A 294 10.98 3.35 4.02
C ALA A 294 11.05 4.84 3.65
N THR A 295 10.28 5.70 4.36
CA THR A 295 10.12 7.11 4.00
C THR A 295 11.35 7.96 4.34
N LEU A 296 11.97 7.75 5.51
CA LEU A 296 13.15 8.54 5.92
C LEU A 296 14.34 8.31 4.99
N PRO A 297 14.75 7.06 4.64
CA PRO A 297 15.84 6.85 3.71
C PRO A 297 15.56 7.39 2.30
N VAL A 298 14.31 7.27 1.82
CA VAL A 298 13.93 7.84 0.51
C VAL A 298 14.15 9.35 0.49
N ILE A 299 13.71 10.07 1.53
CA ILE A 299 13.95 11.52 1.63
C ILE A 299 15.44 11.81 1.75
N ALA A 300 16.18 11.05 2.56
CA ALA A 300 17.61 11.22 2.76
C ALA A 300 18.39 11.09 1.44
N PHE A 301 18.10 10.06 0.64
CA PHE A 301 18.79 9.79 -0.62
C PHE A 301 18.37 10.74 -1.74
N THR A 302 17.07 11.00 -1.88
CA THR A 302 16.55 11.93 -2.92
C THR A 302 16.97 13.39 -2.67
N SER A 303 17.30 13.73 -1.43
CA SER A 303 17.70 15.08 -1.04
C SER A 303 19.22 15.29 -0.97
N ASN A 304 20.02 14.21 -1.12
CA ASN A 304 21.47 14.25 -1.04
C ASN A 304 22.09 14.57 -2.41
N PRO A 305 22.77 15.73 -2.58
CA PRO A 305 23.41 16.08 -3.83
C PRO A 305 24.53 15.12 -4.27
N ARG A 306 25.16 14.39 -3.34
CA ARG A 306 26.21 13.41 -3.68
C ARG A 306 25.66 12.17 -4.37
N ILE A 307 24.39 11.82 -4.13
CA ILE A 307 23.75 10.64 -4.71
C ILE A 307 22.95 11.03 -5.95
N MET A 308 22.15 12.10 -5.86
CA MET A 308 21.25 12.53 -6.95
C MET A 308 21.86 13.56 -7.91
N GLY A 309 23.02 14.13 -7.56
CA GLY A 309 23.65 15.20 -8.34
C GLY A 309 22.70 16.40 -8.53
N GLU A 310 22.60 16.84 -9.77
CA GLU A 310 21.73 17.95 -10.19
C GLU A 310 20.23 17.65 -10.09
N PHE A 311 19.83 16.37 -9.97
CA PHE A 311 18.43 15.96 -9.83
C PHE A 311 17.97 15.86 -8.36
N SER A 312 18.75 16.40 -7.43
CA SER A 312 18.37 16.44 -6.01
C SER A 312 17.13 17.30 -5.76
N ASN A 313 16.36 16.93 -4.73
CA ASN A 313 15.13 17.63 -4.38
C ASN A 313 15.38 19.12 -4.06
N GLY A 314 14.52 19.99 -4.59
CA GLY A 314 14.49 21.41 -4.20
C GLY A 314 14.06 21.62 -2.75
N ILE A 315 14.35 22.80 -2.19
CA ILE A 315 14.05 23.13 -0.77
C ILE A 315 12.56 22.98 -0.45
N GLY A 316 11.66 23.38 -1.36
CA GLY A 316 10.22 23.20 -1.19
C GLY A 316 9.83 21.73 -1.00
N ASN A 317 10.29 20.84 -1.89
CA ASN A 317 10.04 19.40 -1.78
C ASN A 317 10.64 18.81 -0.51
N LYS A 318 11.85 19.24 -0.12
CA LYS A 318 12.48 18.82 1.15
C LYS A 318 11.57 19.13 2.34
N VAL A 319 11.06 20.37 2.45
CA VAL A 319 10.18 20.79 3.55
C VAL A 319 8.85 20.02 3.52
N VAL A 320 8.20 19.94 2.35
CA VAL A 320 6.91 19.25 2.20
C VAL A 320 7.03 17.77 2.53
N SER A 321 8.03 17.07 1.98
CA SER A 321 8.25 15.65 2.25
C SER A 321 8.60 15.38 3.71
N SER A 322 9.44 16.22 4.34
CA SER A 322 9.75 16.10 5.76
C SER A 322 8.51 16.32 6.65
N LEU A 323 7.69 17.34 6.36
CA LEU A 323 6.45 17.59 7.11
C LEU A 323 5.48 16.41 6.98
N LEU A 324 5.28 15.91 5.76
CA LEU A 324 4.39 14.78 5.51
C LEU A 324 4.88 13.52 6.24
N THR A 325 6.19 13.23 6.22
CA THR A 325 6.75 12.11 6.97
C THR A 325 6.55 12.26 8.47
N VAL A 326 6.72 13.45 9.04
CA VAL A 326 6.46 13.68 10.48
C VAL A 326 4.98 13.43 10.82
N VAL A 327 4.05 13.94 10.00
CA VAL A 327 2.62 13.74 10.18
C VAL A 327 2.25 12.25 10.12
N VAL A 328 2.73 11.53 9.11
CA VAL A 328 2.46 10.10 8.92
C VAL A 328 3.04 9.28 10.06
N ILE A 329 4.28 9.54 10.48
CA ILE A 329 4.90 8.85 11.62
C ILE A 329 4.10 9.12 12.91
N GLY A 330 3.69 10.37 13.15
CA GLY A 330 2.89 10.74 14.33
C GLY A 330 1.55 10.00 14.37
N ILE A 331 0.81 10.02 13.26
CA ILE A 331 -0.43 9.27 13.06
C ILE A 331 -0.24 7.78 13.38
N ASN A 332 0.79 7.17 12.81
CA ASN A 332 1.06 5.74 12.96
C ASN A 332 1.38 5.37 14.40
N VAL A 333 2.18 6.18 15.09
CA VAL A 333 2.48 5.96 16.51
C VAL A 333 1.20 6.01 17.34
N THR A 334 0.31 6.98 17.09
CA THR A 334 -0.98 7.06 17.78
C THR A 334 -1.83 5.82 17.54
N MET A 335 -1.97 5.37 16.28
CA MET A 335 -2.74 4.18 15.95
C MET A 335 -2.25 2.94 16.69
N VAL A 336 -0.95 2.69 16.64
CA VAL A 336 -0.35 1.52 17.27
C VAL A 336 -0.56 1.54 18.78
N VAL A 337 -0.38 2.70 19.44
CA VAL A 337 -0.63 2.84 20.88
C VAL A 337 -2.09 2.56 21.23
N THR A 338 -3.05 3.01 20.41
CA THR A 338 -4.47 2.80 20.67
C THR A 338 -4.97 1.37 20.44
N GLN A 339 -4.36 0.63 19.51
CA GLN A 339 -4.75 -0.76 19.22
C GLN A 339 -4.08 -1.79 20.15
N LEU A 340 -3.03 -1.39 20.87
CA LEU A 340 -2.34 -2.26 21.83
C LEU A 340 -3.05 -2.26 23.18
N THR A 341 -4.11 -3.07 23.31
CA THR A 341 -4.69 -3.41 24.61
C THR A 341 -3.90 -4.57 25.21
N VAL A 342 -3.03 -4.30 26.17
CA VAL A 342 -2.22 -5.32 26.85
C VAL A 342 -2.87 -5.70 28.18
N GLY A 343 -3.14 -7.00 28.35
CA GLY A 343 -3.74 -7.53 29.58
C GLY A 343 -2.71 -7.88 30.64
N ASN A 344 -1.51 -8.32 30.24
CA ASN A 344 -0.49 -8.83 31.16
C ASN A 344 0.71 -7.89 31.29
N TRP A 345 1.28 -7.79 32.49
CA TRP A 345 2.42 -6.91 32.79
C TRP A 345 3.69 -7.26 32.01
N TRP A 346 3.93 -8.55 31.72
CA TRP A 346 5.11 -8.98 30.96
C TRP A 346 5.02 -8.58 29.48
N GLU A 347 3.82 -8.60 28.89
CA GLU A 347 3.58 -8.11 27.52
C GLU A 347 3.84 -6.60 27.44
N VAL A 348 3.43 -5.84 28.46
CA VAL A 348 3.71 -4.40 28.57
C VAL A 348 5.22 -4.15 28.59
N VAL A 349 5.98 -4.88 29.41
CA VAL A 349 7.45 -4.73 29.49
C VAL A 349 8.12 -5.02 28.13
N LEU A 350 7.73 -6.11 27.46
CA LEU A 350 8.25 -6.44 26.13
C LEU A 350 7.91 -5.36 25.09
N LEU A 351 6.69 -4.83 25.11
CA LEU A 351 6.28 -3.75 24.22
C LEU A 351 7.08 -2.48 24.47
N ILE A 352 7.31 -2.10 25.74
CA ILE A 352 8.11 -0.91 26.08
C ILE A 352 9.53 -1.07 25.53
N ILE A 353 10.16 -2.23 25.71
CA ILE A 353 11.50 -2.50 25.18
C ILE A 353 11.50 -2.39 23.65
N TYR A 354 10.52 -3.01 22.98
CA TYR A 354 10.37 -2.93 21.53
C TYR A 354 10.21 -1.48 21.03
N PHE A 355 9.33 -0.70 21.64
CA PHE A 355 9.14 0.71 21.28
C PHE A 355 10.36 1.57 21.58
N ALA A 356 11.08 1.30 22.68
CA ALA A 356 12.31 2.03 22.98
C ALA A 356 13.38 1.80 21.89
N VAL A 357 13.56 0.55 21.47
CA VAL A 357 14.46 0.21 20.35
C VAL A 357 13.97 0.87 19.05
N TYR A 358 12.69 0.73 18.73
CA TYR A 358 12.07 1.29 17.54
C TYR A 358 12.25 2.81 17.45
N ILE A 359 11.93 3.55 18.52
CA ILE A 359 12.10 5.00 18.60
C ILE A 359 13.56 5.39 18.50
N SER A 360 14.47 4.65 19.14
CA SER A 360 15.92 4.89 19.02
C SER A 360 16.40 4.78 17.57
N VAL A 361 15.98 3.74 16.84
CA VAL A 361 16.32 3.58 15.41
C VAL A 361 15.68 4.68 14.57
N CYS A 362 14.43 5.07 14.85
CA CYS A 362 13.78 6.17 14.15
C CYS A 362 14.53 7.50 14.37
N ILE A 363 14.94 7.80 15.61
CA ILE A 363 15.74 8.98 15.93
C ILE A 363 17.07 8.94 15.17
N TYR A 364 17.77 7.80 15.18
CA TYR A 364 19.00 7.62 14.40
C TYR A 364 18.78 7.92 12.91
N LEU A 365 17.72 7.37 12.31
CA LEU A 365 17.39 7.61 10.90
C LEU A 365 17.00 9.06 10.61
N ILE A 366 16.27 9.72 11.51
CA ILE A 366 15.92 11.13 11.38
C ILE A 366 17.19 11.98 11.38
N ILE A 367 18.11 11.74 12.32
CA ILE A 367 19.38 12.49 12.38
C ILE A 367 20.20 12.22 11.13
N HIS A 368 20.33 10.96 10.70
CA HIS A 368 21.03 10.60 9.47
C HIS A 368 20.42 11.30 8.24
N THR A 369 19.09 11.34 8.15
CA THR A 369 18.35 12.03 7.08
C THR A 369 18.64 13.53 7.11
N ALA A 370 18.56 14.16 8.28
CA ALA A 370 18.84 15.60 8.42
C ALA A 370 20.29 15.95 8.04
N CYS A 371 21.24 15.09 8.38
CA CYS A 371 22.66 15.25 8.03
C CYS A 371 22.88 15.09 6.51
N SER A 372 22.25 14.10 5.89
CA SER A 372 22.28 13.84 4.44
C SER A 372 21.62 14.97 3.62
N MET A 373 20.61 15.64 4.17
CA MET A 373 19.95 16.79 3.54
C MET A 373 20.74 18.09 3.67
N SER A 374 21.59 18.19 4.69
CA SER A 374 22.38 19.37 5.03
C SER A 374 23.64 19.47 4.17
N LYS A 375 24.15 20.70 3.98
CA LYS A 375 25.43 20.91 3.30
C LYS A 375 26.54 20.16 4.05
N PRO A 376 27.59 19.68 3.36
CA PRO A 376 28.74 19.03 3.99
C PRO A 376 29.34 19.86 5.15
N ASP A 377 29.38 21.17 4.99
CA ASP A 377 29.93 22.12 5.97
C ASP A 377 28.87 22.69 6.94
N GLY A 378 27.66 22.14 6.94
CA GLY A 378 26.56 22.60 7.79
C GLY A 378 26.79 22.27 9.27
N PHE A 379 26.19 23.06 10.16
CA PHE A 379 26.29 22.90 11.63
C PHE A 379 26.01 21.45 12.09
N LEU A 380 25.00 20.80 11.53
CA LEU A 380 24.64 19.41 11.87
C LEU A 380 25.77 18.41 11.55
N ASN A 381 26.47 18.57 10.42
CA ASN A 381 27.58 17.71 10.02
C ASN A 381 28.90 18.07 10.73
N SER A 382 28.95 19.21 11.41
CA SER A 382 30.11 19.67 12.18
C SER A 382 30.19 19.04 13.58
N LEU A 383 29.06 18.54 14.11
CA LEU A 383 28.98 17.93 15.43
C LEU A 383 29.79 16.62 15.51
N GLU A 384 30.62 16.51 16.54
CA GLU A 384 31.54 15.38 16.75
C GLU A 384 30.81 14.03 16.87
N PHE A 385 29.64 14.03 17.51
CA PHE A 385 28.73 12.88 17.59
C PHE A 385 28.31 12.38 16.20
N VAL A 386 27.96 13.28 15.28
CA VAL A 386 27.50 12.94 13.93
C VAL A 386 28.63 12.35 13.09
N LYS A 387 29.83 12.94 13.16
CA LYS A 387 31.02 12.44 12.46
C LYS A 387 31.45 11.05 12.93
N THR A 388 31.24 10.75 14.21
CA THR A 388 31.71 9.51 14.84
C THR A 388 30.71 8.36 14.67
N PHE A 389 29.41 8.63 14.85
CA PHE A 389 28.38 7.58 14.95
C PHE A 389 27.42 7.52 13.75
N ILE A 390 27.35 8.55 12.91
CA ILE A 390 26.29 8.68 11.89
C ILE A 390 26.84 8.72 10.47
N MET A 391 27.86 9.55 10.20
CA MET A 391 28.53 9.62 8.90
C MET A 391 30.05 9.45 9.08
N PRO A 392 30.54 8.23 9.34
CA PRO A 392 31.98 7.97 9.27
C PRO A 392 32.48 8.31 7.85
N SER A 393 33.64 8.95 7.77
CA SER A 393 34.23 9.62 6.60
C SER A 393 34.52 8.77 5.36
N ASN A 394 33.95 7.58 5.22
CA ASN A 394 34.22 6.60 4.16
C ASN A 394 33.11 6.52 3.09
N ILE A 395 32.31 7.58 2.88
CA ILE A 395 31.40 7.61 1.73
C ILE A 395 32.25 7.90 0.50
N VAL A 396 32.53 6.84 -0.27
CA VAL A 396 33.15 6.88 -1.60
C VAL A 396 32.44 7.96 -2.42
N GLU A 397 33.19 9.00 -2.80
CA GLU A 397 32.76 10.01 -3.77
C GLU A 397 32.42 9.28 -5.08
N PHE A 398 31.14 9.29 -5.46
CA PHE A 398 30.69 8.73 -6.73
C PHE A 398 31.04 9.75 -7.82
N ASP A 399 32.30 9.72 -8.26
CA ASP A 399 32.80 10.64 -9.27
C ASP A 399 32.41 10.14 -10.66
N LEU A 400 31.46 10.83 -11.29
CA LEU A 400 30.93 10.51 -12.63
C LEU A 400 32.01 10.61 -13.72
N GLU A 401 33.16 11.24 -13.45
CA GLU A 401 34.27 11.33 -14.42
C GLU A 401 35.05 10.01 -14.58
N GLN A 402 35.00 9.09 -13.61
CA GLN A 402 35.84 7.90 -13.63
C GLN A 402 35.38 6.83 -14.65
N ASP A 403 34.06 6.74 -14.93
CA ASP A 403 33.50 5.83 -15.96
C ASP A 403 33.76 6.29 -17.40
N SER A 404 34.06 7.58 -17.61
CA SER A 404 34.43 8.10 -18.94
C SER A 404 35.81 7.62 -19.41
N ASN A 405 36.69 7.26 -18.47
CA ASN A 405 38.03 6.74 -18.75
C ASN A 405 38.04 5.20 -18.88
N LEU A 406 37.19 4.47 -18.14
CA LEU A 406 37.03 3.02 -18.32
C LEU A 406 36.32 2.66 -19.64
N SER A 407 35.31 3.43 -20.04
CA SER A 407 34.64 3.23 -21.35
C SER A 407 35.55 3.52 -22.55
N ARG A 408 36.56 4.39 -22.39
CA ARG A 408 37.60 4.60 -23.39
C ARG A 408 38.61 3.46 -23.47
N SER A 409 38.99 2.83 -22.34
CA SER A 409 39.93 1.71 -22.37
C SER A 409 39.35 0.43 -23.00
N ASP A 410 38.06 0.15 -22.76
CA ASP A 410 37.40 -1.04 -23.31
C ASP A 410 37.13 -0.95 -24.82
N SER A 411 37.00 0.28 -25.36
CA SER A 411 36.87 0.49 -26.81
C SER A 411 38.15 0.21 -27.61
N THR A 412 39.31 0.14 -26.95
CA THR A 412 40.60 -0.21 -27.55
C THR A 412 40.91 -1.71 -27.54
N ILE A 413 40.19 -2.52 -26.75
CA ILE A 413 40.46 -3.96 -26.59
C ILE A 413 39.51 -4.82 -27.45
N SER A 414 38.33 -4.30 -27.83
CA SER A 414 37.32 -5.06 -28.57
C SER A 414 37.58 -5.23 -30.08
N ASN A 415 38.67 -4.69 -30.63
CA ASN A 415 39.03 -4.80 -32.05
C ASN A 415 40.01 -5.95 -32.39
N SER A 416 40.37 -6.85 -31.45
CA SER A 416 41.36 -7.91 -31.73
C SER A 416 40.86 -9.37 -31.72
N TYR A 417 39.57 -9.63 -31.43
CA TYR A 417 39.02 -11.00 -31.44
C TYR A 417 37.88 -11.15 -32.45
N GLY A 418 38.26 -11.15 -33.73
CA GLY A 418 37.42 -11.59 -34.84
C GLY A 418 38.17 -12.62 -35.68
N SER A 419 38.23 -13.88 -35.24
CA SER A 419 38.38 -15.05 -36.12
C SER A 419 38.19 -16.35 -35.34
N HIS A 420 37.51 -17.29 -36.00
CA HIS A 420 37.37 -18.72 -35.72
C HIS A 420 36.13 -19.25 -34.96
N HIS A 421 35.35 -19.96 -35.77
CA HIS A 421 34.38 -21.04 -35.54
C HIS A 421 32.92 -20.69 -35.29
#